data_AF-A0A1H5M6W4-F1
#
_entry.id   AF-A0A1H5M6W4-F1
#
_cell.length_a   1.000
_cell.length_b   1.000
_cell.length_c   1.000
_cell.angle_alpha   90.00
_cell.angle_beta   90.00
_cell.angle_gamma   90.00
#
_symmetry.space_group_name_H-M   'P 1'
#
loop_
_entity.id
_entity.type
_entity.pdbx_description
1 polymer ?
#
loop_
_entity_poly.entity_id
_entity_poly.type
_entity_poly.pdbx_seq_one_letter_code
_entity_poly.pdbx_strand_id
1 'polypeptide(L)'
;MATTQLSVLVNADAEQLWLMLREPGRLAQWHGWEMEGLDDEIQQIYYSNVTEHPDHLRLDLEMGDVFTLEPRPDGTLLTLTRGEATGEWAKYDDDITEGWTMFLQQLKFAVEHHPRTPRRTIYVDGTSSAHTNLWDALGIDTGWLPDPGEPYELTLNTGATLKGKVWYRTETQLGLTVADYAEHGDGLLVMARQAQLEGVREHPGAQIIVSSYGLGTAAFEAIGSQWDSFMEDHFPEG
;
A
#
# COMPACT_ATOMS: atom_id res chain seq x y z
N MET A 1 -4.98 19.42 -19.10
CA MET A 1 -5.37 18.88 -17.79
C MET A 1 -4.11 18.29 -17.18
N ALA A 2 -3.85 18.52 -15.91
CA ALA A 2 -2.66 17.97 -15.26
C ALA A 2 -2.88 16.48 -15.05
N THR A 3 -1.95 15.65 -15.50
CA THR A 3 -2.04 14.20 -15.36
C THR A 3 -1.31 13.80 -14.08
N THR A 4 -1.97 13.07 -13.18
CA THR A 4 -1.36 12.57 -11.95
C THR A 4 -0.44 11.39 -12.29
N GLN A 5 0.84 11.49 -11.91
CA GLN A 5 1.83 10.44 -12.10
C GLN A 5 2.39 9.97 -10.77
N LEU A 6 2.39 8.66 -10.58
CA LEU A 6 2.95 8.00 -9.41
C LEU A 6 4.10 7.12 -9.89
N SER A 7 5.30 7.33 -9.34
CA SER A 7 6.50 6.64 -9.81
C SER A 7 7.31 6.06 -8.67
N VAL A 8 7.82 4.85 -8.87
CA VAL A 8 8.76 4.18 -7.98
C VAL A 8 9.89 3.56 -8.79
N LEU A 9 11.14 3.80 -8.38
CA LEU A 9 12.29 3.08 -8.92
C LEU A 9 12.39 1.73 -8.21
N VAL A 10 12.30 0.64 -8.94
CA VAL A 10 12.38 -0.72 -8.39
C VAL A 10 13.70 -1.36 -8.81
N ASN A 11 14.44 -1.93 -7.87
CA ASN A 11 15.66 -2.68 -8.10
C ASN A 11 15.35 -4.07 -8.67
N ALA A 12 14.79 -4.08 -9.88
CA ALA A 12 14.43 -5.23 -10.68
C ALA A 12 14.49 -4.85 -12.16
N ASP A 13 14.64 -5.84 -13.02
CA ASP A 13 14.54 -5.63 -14.46
C ASP A 13 13.06 -5.47 -14.90
N ALA A 14 12.85 -4.94 -16.10
CA ALA A 14 11.50 -4.68 -16.60
C ALA A 14 10.73 -5.98 -16.88
N GLU A 15 11.41 -7.09 -17.18
CA GLU A 15 10.76 -8.39 -17.39
C GLU A 15 10.15 -8.89 -16.09
N GLN A 16 10.89 -8.82 -14.98
CA GLN A 16 10.39 -9.16 -13.65
C GLN A 16 9.17 -8.31 -13.26
N LEU A 17 9.23 -6.99 -13.48
CA LEU A 17 8.09 -6.12 -13.21
C LEU A 17 6.89 -6.42 -14.11
N TRP A 18 7.12 -6.73 -15.38
CA TRP A 18 6.05 -7.14 -16.28
C TRP A 18 5.32 -8.38 -15.75
N LEU A 19 6.05 -9.40 -15.28
CA LEU A 19 5.44 -10.57 -14.65
C LEU A 19 4.64 -10.20 -13.39
N MET A 20 5.10 -9.23 -12.60
CA MET A 20 4.34 -8.73 -11.43
C MET A 20 3.02 -8.05 -11.81
N LEU A 21 2.91 -7.49 -13.01
CA LEU A 21 1.70 -6.85 -13.54
C LEU A 21 0.76 -7.83 -14.27
N ARG A 22 1.25 -9.00 -14.67
CA ARG A 22 0.53 -9.92 -15.59
C ARG A 22 0.29 -11.33 -15.07
N GLU A 23 0.98 -11.78 -14.02
CA GLU A 23 0.70 -13.09 -13.42
C GLU A 23 -0.24 -12.93 -12.22
N PRO A 24 -1.44 -13.56 -12.18
CA PRO A 24 -2.40 -13.38 -11.10
C PRO A 24 -1.83 -13.68 -9.71
N GLY A 25 -1.05 -14.77 -9.58
CA GLY A 25 -0.42 -15.15 -8.32
C GLY A 25 0.64 -14.15 -7.85
N ARG A 26 1.26 -13.39 -8.76
CA ARG A 26 2.20 -12.29 -8.45
C ARG A 26 1.47 -10.99 -8.13
N LEU A 27 0.37 -10.70 -8.82
CA LEU A 27 -0.50 -9.56 -8.53
C LEU A 27 -1.01 -9.60 -7.09
N ALA A 28 -1.46 -10.77 -6.62
CA ALA A 28 -1.89 -10.98 -5.24
C ALA A 28 -0.79 -10.71 -4.19
N GLN A 29 0.50 -10.69 -4.59
CA GLN A 29 1.61 -10.38 -3.70
C GLN A 29 1.78 -8.89 -3.39
N TRP A 30 1.04 -8.00 -4.07
CA TRP A 30 1.20 -6.56 -3.86
C TRP A 30 -0.09 -5.75 -4.00
N HIS A 31 -1.05 -6.20 -4.81
CA HIS A 31 -2.32 -5.51 -4.99
C HIS A 31 -3.35 -5.94 -3.95
N GLY A 32 -4.12 -4.99 -3.44
CA GLY A 32 -5.16 -5.22 -2.44
C GLY A 32 -4.65 -5.85 -1.14
N TRP A 33 -5.60 -6.42 -0.40
CA TRP A 33 -5.42 -7.16 0.84
C TRP A 33 -6.30 -8.41 0.84
N GLU A 34 -5.96 -9.40 1.67
CA GLU A 34 -6.68 -10.65 1.86
C GLU A 34 -8.11 -10.37 2.33
N MET A 35 -9.04 -10.44 1.39
CA MET A 35 -10.49 -10.36 1.62
C MET A 35 -11.24 -11.23 0.61
N GLU A 36 -12.50 -11.55 0.92
CA GLU A 36 -13.40 -12.18 -0.05
C GLU A 36 -13.58 -11.24 -1.26
N GLY A 37 -13.36 -11.75 -2.46
CA GLY A 37 -13.49 -10.99 -3.71
C GLY A 37 -12.19 -10.39 -4.28
N LEU A 38 -11.04 -10.51 -3.59
CA LEU A 38 -9.76 -10.00 -4.11
C LEU A 38 -9.41 -10.58 -5.50
N ASP A 39 -9.65 -11.89 -5.71
CA ASP A 39 -9.39 -12.53 -6.99
C ASP A 39 -10.24 -11.93 -8.12
N ASP A 40 -11.51 -11.62 -7.84
CA ASP A 40 -12.42 -11.00 -8.81
C ASP A 40 -12.01 -9.55 -9.10
N GLU A 41 -11.59 -8.80 -8.09
CA GLU A 41 -11.05 -7.45 -8.24
C GLU A 41 -9.79 -7.45 -9.14
N ILE A 42 -8.86 -8.38 -8.90
CA ILE A 42 -7.66 -8.55 -9.74
C ILE A 42 -8.07 -8.86 -11.19
N GLN A 43 -9.04 -9.74 -11.41
CA GLN A 43 -9.53 -10.06 -12.75
C GLN A 43 -10.15 -8.83 -13.45
N GLN A 44 -10.93 -8.04 -12.70
CA GLN A 44 -11.56 -6.84 -13.23
C GLN A 44 -10.49 -5.81 -13.65
N ILE A 45 -9.60 -5.44 -12.74
CA ILE A 45 -8.64 -4.34 -12.94
C ILE A 45 -7.58 -4.69 -14.00
N TYR A 46 -7.03 -5.91 -13.96
CA TYR A 46 -5.83 -6.25 -14.74
C TYR A 46 -6.10 -7.11 -15.98
N TYR A 47 -7.32 -7.59 -16.23
CA TYR A 47 -7.57 -8.52 -17.35
C TYR A 47 -8.80 -8.22 -18.21
N SER A 48 -9.78 -7.47 -17.72
CA SER A 48 -11.06 -7.35 -18.43
C SER A 48 -10.97 -6.44 -19.67
N ASN A 49 -10.46 -5.21 -19.51
CA ASN A 49 -10.38 -4.21 -20.58
C ASN A 49 -8.98 -3.58 -20.65
N VAL A 50 -7.95 -4.43 -20.77
CA VAL A 50 -6.55 -3.99 -20.78
C VAL A 50 -5.91 -4.10 -22.16
N THR A 51 -4.94 -3.23 -22.46
CA THR A 51 -4.12 -3.31 -23.67
C THR A 51 -2.65 -3.48 -23.30
N GLU A 52 -2.09 -4.64 -23.66
CA GLU A 52 -0.66 -4.93 -23.52
C GLU A 52 0.10 -4.43 -24.75
N HIS A 53 1.13 -3.62 -24.53
CA HIS A 53 1.98 -3.16 -25.62
C HIS A 53 3.02 -4.23 -26.00
N PRO A 54 3.38 -4.41 -27.29
CA PRO A 54 4.21 -5.54 -27.74
C PRO A 54 5.64 -5.60 -27.18
N ASP A 55 6.14 -4.49 -26.63
CA ASP A 55 7.47 -4.38 -26.02
C ASP A 55 7.47 -4.75 -24.53
N HIS A 56 6.30 -5.02 -23.94
CA HIS A 56 6.14 -5.31 -22.51
C HIS A 56 6.66 -4.18 -21.60
N LEU A 57 6.63 -2.94 -22.10
CA LEU A 57 7.02 -1.75 -21.33
C LEU A 57 5.83 -0.84 -21.02
N ARG A 58 4.64 -1.20 -21.48
CA ARG A 58 3.42 -0.42 -21.28
C ARG A 58 2.19 -1.32 -21.17
N LEU A 59 1.36 -1.03 -20.18
CA LEU A 59 0.08 -1.68 -19.95
C LEU A 59 -0.98 -0.60 -19.73
N ASP A 60 -1.93 -0.49 -20.65
CA ASP A 60 -3.09 0.39 -20.50
C ASP A 60 -4.20 -0.39 -19.79
N LEU A 61 -4.73 0.17 -18.71
CA LEU A 61 -5.85 -0.38 -17.96
C LEU A 61 -7.16 0.31 -18.34
N GLU A 62 -8.25 -0.18 -17.76
CA GLU A 62 -9.53 0.52 -17.78
C GLU A 62 -9.44 1.87 -17.06
N MET A 63 -10.42 2.76 -17.29
CA MET A 63 -10.47 4.11 -16.72
C MET A 63 -9.31 5.05 -17.09
N GLY A 64 -8.43 4.64 -18.02
CA GLY A 64 -7.36 5.48 -18.56
C GLY A 64 -6.05 5.43 -17.77
N ASP A 65 -5.96 4.56 -16.77
CA ASP A 65 -4.73 4.28 -16.05
C ASP A 65 -3.70 3.58 -16.96
N VAL A 66 -2.43 4.00 -16.88
CA VAL A 66 -1.36 3.45 -17.72
C VAL A 66 -0.13 3.17 -16.90
N PHE A 67 0.30 1.91 -16.85
CA PHE A 67 1.62 1.54 -16.37
C PHE A 67 2.65 1.69 -17.48
N THR A 68 3.81 2.25 -17.12
CA THR A 68 4.99 2.31 -17.97
C THR A 68 6.21 1.82 -17.20
N LEU A 69 7.05 1.03 -17.88
CA LEU A 69 8.30 0.51 -17.38
C LEU A 69 9.44 1.14 -18.18
N GLU A 70 10.31 1.87 -17.49
CA GLU A 70 11.50 2.46 -18.10
C GLU A 70 12.76 1.84 -17.50
N PRO A 71 13.46 0.94 -18.21
CA PRO A 71 14.72 0.37 -17.75
C PRO A 71 15.76 1.46 -17.49
N ARG A 72 16.43 1.37 -16.34
CA ARG A 72 17.52 2.26 -15.88
C ARG A 72 18.74 1.44 -15.46
N PRO A 73 19.92 2.07 -15.29
CA PRO A 73 21.11 1.34 -14.83
C PRO A 73 20.99 0.73 -13.43
N ASP A 74 20.14 1.31 -12.57
CA ASP A 74 19.94 0.99 -11.15
C ASP A 74 18.62 0.26 -10.86
N GLY A 75 17.89 -0.14 -11.91
CA GLY A 75 16.61 -0.81 -11.80
C GLY A 75 15.65 -0.45 -12.94
N THR A 76 14.36 -0.48 -12.67
CA THR A 76 13.32 -0.07 -13.62
C THR A 76 12.44 0.97 -12.95
N LEU A 77 12.26 2.12 -13.61
CA LEU A 77 11.31 3.13 -13.15
C LEU A 77 9.91 2.69 -13.58
N LEU A 78 9.12 2.27 -12.60
CA LEU A 78 7.70 1.97 -12.78
C LEU A 78 6.91 3.26 -12.56
N THR A 79 6.13 3.68 -13.56
CA THR A 79 5.24 4.84 -13.45
C THR A 79 3.82 4.46 -13.80
N LEU A 80 2.88 4.75 -12.89
CA LEU A 80 1.46 4.77 -13.16
C LEU A 80 1.04 6.20 -13.50
N THR A 81 0.55 6.40 -14.72
CA THR A 81 -0.14 7.61 -15.14
C THR A 81 -1.62 7.40 -14.90
N ARG A 82 -2.23 8.19 -14.01
CA ARG A 82 -3.64 8.06 -13.64
C ARG A 82 -4.56 8.57 -14.75
N GLY A 83 -5.60 7.80 -15.04
CA GLY A 83 -6.79 8.32 -15.69
C GLY A 83 -7.63 9.15 -14.71
N GLU A 84 -8.40 10.10 -15.21
CA GLU A 84 -9.33 10.89 -14.39
C GLU A 84 -10.58 10.04 -14.09
N ALA A 85 -10.91 9.84 -12.82
CA ALA A 85 -12.16 9.18 -12.46
C ALA A 85 -13.35 10.05 -12.89
N THR A 86 -14.35 9.44 -13.52
CA THR A 86 -15.53 10.16 -14.07
C THR A 86 -16.84 9.57 -13.56
N GLY A 87 -17.93 10.32 -13.71
CA GLY A 87 -19.26 9.91 -13.26
C GLY A 87 -19.33 9.75 -11.74
N GLU A 88 -19.94 8.66 -11.27
CA GLU A 88 -20.07 8.35 -9.83
C GLU A 88 -18.71 8.15 -9.14
N TRP A 89 -17.66 7.82 -9.90
CA TRP A 89 -16.31 7.60 -9.36
C TRP A 89 -15.52 8.89 -9.16
N ALA A 90 -15.96 10.01 -9.75
CA ALA A 90 -15.21 11.27 -9.72
C ALA A 90 -14.92 11.77 -8.30
N LYS A 91 -15.84 11.52 -7.35
CA LYS A 91 -15.64 11.91 -5.94
C LYS A 91 -14.60 11.07 -5.20
N TYR A 92 -14.23 9.90 -5.73
CA TYR A 92 -13.24 9.00 -5.15
C TYR A 92 -11.85 9.14 -5.78
N ASP A 93 -11.64 10.08 -6.72
CA ASP A 93 -10.39 10.17 -7.50
C ASP A 93 -9.13 10.28 -6.62
N ASP A 94 -9.22 11.09 -5.55
CA ASP A 94 -8.15 11.24 -4.56
C ASP A 94 -7.91 9.93 -3.80
N ASP A 95 -8.97 9.30 -3.26
CA ASP A 95 -8.86 8.02 -2.54
C ASP A 95 -8.30 6.89 -3.43
N ILE A 96 -8.68 6.86 -4.71
CA ILE A 96 -8.14 5.89 -5.68
C ILE A 96 -6.64 6.18 -5.94
N THR A 97 -6.26 7.45 -6.07
CA THR A 97 -4.86 7.86 -6.26
C THR A 97 -4.00 7.49 -5.05
N GLU A 98 -4.52 7.67 -3.83
CA GLU A 98 -3.87 7.24 -2.60
C GLU A 98 -3.75 5.70 -2.55
N GLY A 99 -4.82 4.98 -2.95
CA GLY A 99 -4.82 3.53 -3.18
C GLY A 99 -3.65 3.05 -4.03
N TRP A 100 -3.50 3.64 -5.22
CA TRP A 100 -2.41 3.30 -6.14
C TRP A 100 -1.03 3.63 -5.59
N THR A 101 -0.89 4.73 -4.85
CA THR A 101 0.37 5.07 -4.20
C THR A 101 0.81 3.95 -3.26
N MET A 102 -0.10 3.42 -2.43
CA MET A 102 0.20 2.29 -1.55
C MET A 102 0.52 1.02 -2.33
N PHE A 103 -0.24 0.71 -3.38
CA PHE A 103 -0.02 -0.51 -4.17
C PHE A 103 1.33 -0.51 -4.89
N LEU A 104 1.76 0.63 -5.44
CA LEU A 104 3.09 0.75 -6.05
C LEU A 104 4.22 0.54 -5.04
N GLN A 105 4.05 1.06 -3.81
CA GLN A 105 5.03 0.87 -2.73
C GLN A 105 5.07 -0.59 -2.25
N GLN A 106 3.91 -1.25 -2.19
CA GLN A 106 3.81 -2.69 -1.89
C GLN A 106 4.44 -3.53 -2.99
N LEU A 107 4.27 -3.17 -4.27
CA LEU A 107 4.90 -3.85 -5.40
C LEU A 107 6.41 -3.75 -5.30
N LYS A 108 6.96 -2.53 -5.13
CA LYS A 108 8.39 -2.32 -4.96
C LYS A 108 8.93 -3.17 -3.81
N PHE A 109 8.23 -3.17 -2.67
CA PHE A 109 8.64 -3.93 -1.49
C PHE A 109 8.64 -5.44 -1.74
N ALA A 110 7.56 -5.99 -2.29
CA ALA A 110 7.43 -7.41 -2.58
C ALA A 110 8.53 -7.89 -3.54
N VAL A 111 8.83 -7.10 -4.58
CA VAL A 111 9.88 -7.43 -5.56
C VAL A 111 11.28 -7.41 -4.92
N GLU A 112 11.59 -6.38 -4.13
CA GLU A 112 12.96 -6.17 -3.61
C GLU A 112 13.28 -7.03 -2.39
N HIS A 113 12.27 -7.39 -1.59
CA HIS A 113 12.46 -8.09 -0.32
C HIS A 113 11.92 -9.53 -0.34
N HIS A 114 10.80 -9.78 -1.02
CA HIS A 114 10.07 -11.06 -0.94
C HIS A 114 9.62 -11.63 -2.29
N PRO A 115 10.48 -11.71 -3.33
CA PRO A 115 10.06 -12.04 -4.69
C PRO A 115 9.50 -13.47 -4.86
N ARG A 116 9.59 -14.31 -3.83
CA ARG A 116 9.20 -15.73 -3.83
C ARG A 116 8.41 -16.16 -2.59
N THR A 117 8.18 -15.26 -1.64
CA THR A 117 7.51 -15.60 -0.39
C THR A 117 6.07 -15.09 -0.47
N PRO A 118 5.05 -15.95 -0.26
CA PRO A 118 3.67 -15.50 -0.25
C PRO A 118 3.43 -14.42 0.81
N ARG A 119 2.81 -13.32 0.39
CA ARG A 119 2.32 -12.23 1.23
C ARG A 119 1.03 -12.65 1.90
N ARG A 120 0.95 -12.41 3.21
CA ARG A 120 -0.30 -12.38 3.98
C ARG A 120 -0.55 -11.00 4.50
N THR A 121 -1.79 -10.56 4.57
CA THR A 121 -2.10 -9.17 4.92
C THR A 121 -3.09 -9.02 6.05
N ILE A 122 -2.88 -8.01 6.89
CA ILE A 122 -3.89 -7.49 7.81
C ILE A 122 -4.31 -6.14 7.25
N TYR A 123 -5.61 -5.91 7.16
CA TYR A 123 -6.21 -4.63 6.81
C TYR A 123 -7.18 -4.23 7.92
N VAL A 124 -6.99 -3.02 8.43
CA VAL A 124 -7.95 -2.40 9.36
C VAL A 124 -8.15 -0.95 8.93
N ASP A 125 -9.38 -0.49 8.98
CA ASP A 125 -9.74 0.90 8.72
C ASP A 125 -10.80 1.38 9.70
N GLY A 126 -11.05 2.69 9.69
CA GLY A 126 -12.00 3.29 10.60
C GLY A 126 -12.15 4.79 10.43
N THR A 127 -13.13 5.36 11.12
CA THR A 127 -13.39 6.81 11.11
C THR A 127 -13.15 7.40 12.47
N SER A 128 -12.56 8.59 12.53
CA SER A 128 -12.29 9.20 13.83
C SER A 128 -13.60 9.70 14.45
N SER A 129 -13.89 9.29 15.68
CA SER A 129 -15.03 9.77 16.47
C SER A 129 -14.85 11.19 17.05
N ALA A 130 -13.61 11.72 17.08
CA ALA A 130 -13.25 12.95 17.81
C ALA A 130 -12.26 13.89 17.10
N HIS A 131 -12.17 13.83 15.77
CA HIS A 131 -11.08 14.44 14.97
C HIS A 131 -9.68 13.93 15.38
N THR A 132 -9.59 12.70 15.85
CA THR A 132 -8.35 12.01 16.20
C THR A 132 -7.45 11.91 14.96
N ASN A 133 -6.25 12.49 15.04
CA ASN A 133 -5.25 12.33 14.01
C ASN A 133 -4.52 10.98 14.20
N LEU A 134 -4.35 10.22 13.12
CA LEU A 134 -3.66 8.91 13.14
C LEU A 134 -2.27 8.98 13.77
N TRP A 135 -1.49 10.01 13.44
CA TRP A 135 -0.13 10.17 13.94
C TRP A 135 -0.10 10.47 15.43
N ASP A 136 -1.01 11.33 15.90
CA ASP A 136 -1.14 11.65 17.32
C ASP A 136 -1.61 10.43 18.12
N ALA A 137 -2.58 9.66 17.59
CA ALA A 137 -3.06 8.43 18.22
C ALA A 137 -1.93 7.40 18.38
N LEU A 138 -1.11 7.23 17.34
CA LEU A 138 0.02 6.31 17.36
C LEU A 138 1.22 6.84 18.16
N GLY A 139 1.27 8.13 18.45
CA GLY A 139 2.44 8.77 19.07
C GLY A 139 3.62 8.91 18.10
N ILE A 140 3.35 8.94 16.79
CA ILE A 140 4.37 9.09 15.75
C ILE A 140 4.47 10.56 15.37
N ASP A 141 5.58 11.21 15.74
CA ASP A 141 5.94 12.49 15.12
C ASP A 141 6.69 12.22 13.80
N THR A 142 5.98 12.34 12.68
CA THR A 142 6.56 12.11 11.35
C THR A 142 7.69 13.09 11.01
N GLY A 143 7.78 14.25 11.70
CA GLY A 143 8.89 15.18 11.54
C GLY A 143 10.20 14.71 12.17
N TRP A 144 10.14 13.75 13.11
CA TRP A 144 11.30 13.18 13.80
C TRP A 144 11.77 11.86 13.20
N LEU A 145 10.91 11.19 12.44
CA LEU A 145 11.30 10.01 11.69
C LEU A 145 12.37 10.38 10.66
N PRO A 146 13.44 9.57 10.54
CA PRO A 146 14.52 9.83 9.60
C PRO A 146 14.03 9.72 8.15
N ASP A 147 14.90 10.08 7.22
CA ASP A 147 14.57 10.05 5.78
C ASP A 147 14.30 8.61 5.28
N PRO A 148 13.52 8.43 4.20
CA PRO A 148 13.33 7.12 3.58
C PRO A 148 14.67 6.40 3.31
N GLY A 149 14.74 5.12 3.68
CA GLY A 149 15.93 4.26 3.63
C GLY A 149 16.72 4.19 4.94
N GLU A 150 16.53 5.15 5.84
CA GLU A 150 17.23 5.21 7.13
C GLU A 150 16.54 4.37 8.22
N PRO A 151 17.31 3.82 9.17
CA PRO A 151 16.78 2.97 10.23
C PRO A 151 16.01 3.79 11.27
N TYR A 152 14.95 3.21 11.82
CA TYR A 152 14.20 3.77 12.93
C TYR A 152 13.96 2.72 14.02
N GLU A 153 13.72 3.21 15.23
CA GLU A 153 13.15 2.45 16.34
C GLU A 153 12.23 3.39 17.12
N LEU A 154 10.97 2.99 17.33
CA LEU A 154 9.98 3.79 18.05
C LEU A 154 9.06 2.88 18.86
N THR A 155 8.50 3.43 19.94
CA THR A 155 7.42 2.77 20.70
C THR A 155 6.14 3.57 20.50
N LEU A 156 5.12 2.89 20.00
CA LEU A 156 3.80 3.46 19.77
C LEU A 156 3.08 3.70 21.11
N ASN A 157 2.07 4.57 21.10
CA ASN A 157 1.17 4.74 22.25
C ASN A 157 0.41 3.46 22.63
N THR A 158 0.28 2.51 21.69
CA THR A 158 -0.24 1.15 21.95
C THR A 158 0.71 0.29 22.81
N GLY A 159 1.94 0.78 23.05
CA GLY A 159 3.00 0.06 23.75
C GLY A 159 3.86 -0.84 22.86
N ALA A 160 3.49 -1.02 21.58
CA ALA A 160 4.27 -1.81 20.65
C ALA A 160 5.54 -1.09 20.20
N THR A 161 6.67 -1.79 20.23
CA THR A 161 7.93 -1.29 19.68
C THR A 161 8.06 -1.74 18.22
N LEU A 162 8.27 -0.78 17.32
CA LEU A 162 8.54 -1.02 15.91
C LEU A 162 9.99 -0.64 15.59
N LYS A 163 10.66 -1.48 14.81
CA LYS A 163 12.03 -1.26 14.34
C LYS A 163 12.15 -1.70 12.88
N GLY A 164 12.95 -0.98 12.11
CA GLY A 164 13.18 -1.27 10.70
C GLY A 164 13.70 -0.03 9.99
N LYS A 165 13.20 0.24 8.78
CA LYS A 165 13.55 1.43 7.99
C LYS A 165 12.31 2.19 7.57
N VAL A 166 12.44 3.51 7.43
CA VAL A 166 11.39 4.30 6.77
C VAL A 166 11.36 3.89 5.30
N TRP A 167 10.25 3.34 4.82
CA TRP A 167 10.13 2.84 3.44
C TRP A 167 9.79 3.99 2.49
N TYR A 168 8.76 4.76 2.81
CA TYR A 168 8.38 5.97 2.10
C TYR A 168 7.55 6.88 3.01
N ARG A 169 7.42 8.14 2.60
CA ARG A 169 6.57 9.13 3.27
C ARG A 169 5.93 10.03 2.22
N THR A 170 4.62 10.21 2.32
CA THR A 170 3.88 11.27 1.63
C THR A 170 3.26 12.20 2.68
N GLU A 171 2.44 13.16 2.26
CA GLU A 171 1.66 13.97 3.20
C GLU A 171 0.66 13.12 4.00
N THR A 172 0.05 12.13 3.34
CA THR A 172 -1.10 11.34 3.83
C THR A 172 -0.70 9.94 4.27
N GLN A 173 0.43 9.41 3.81
CA GLN A 173 0.86 8.02 4.03
C GLN A 173 2.26 7.92 4.62
N LEU A 174 2.45 6.89 5.43
CA LEU A 174 3.75 6.48 5.96
C LEU A 174 3.91 4.96 5.77
N GLY A 175 4.98 4.57 5.06
CA GLY A 175 5.41 3.18 4.97
C GLY A 175 6.63 2.94 5.83
N LEU A 176 6.61 1.87 6.63
CA LEU A 176 7.72 1.43 7.46
C LEU A 176 7.99 -0.05 7.19
N THR A 177 9.27 -0.41 7.00
CA THR A 177 9.65 -1.82 7.13
C THR A 177 9.64 -2.19 8.61
N VAL A 178 9.16 -3.39 8.95
CA VAL A 178 9.06 -3.84 10.34
C VAL A 178 9.71 -5.21 10.46
N ALA A 179 10.81 -5.27 11.19
CA ALA A 179 11.64 -6.49 11.30
C ALA A 179 10.87 -7.70 11.85
N ASP A 180 9.93 -7.48 12.76
CA ASP A 180 9.20 -8.57 13.42
C ASP A 180 7.93 -8.99 12.64
N TYR A 181 7.70 -8.43 11.44
CA TYR A 181 6.53 -8.76 10.58
C TYR A 181 6.85 -9.80 9.50
N ALA A 182 8.05 -10.38 9.50
CA ALA A 182 8.41 -11.51 8.65
C ALA A 182 9.29 -12.51 9.42
N GLU A 183 9.24 -13.79 9.03
CA GLU A 183 10.15 -14.81 9.59
C GLU A 183 11.60 -14.56 9.15
N HIS A 184 11.78 -14.08 7.91
CA HIS A 184 13.06 -13.75 7.32
C HIS A 184 12.98 -12.40 6.60
N GLY A 185 13.82 -11.44 6.98
CA GLY A 185 13.74 -10.07 6.49
C GLY A 185 12.72 -9.24 7.27
N ASP A 186 12.17 -8.20 6.63
CA ASP A 186 11.18 -7.31 7.23
C ASP A 186 9.79 -7.56 6.61
N GLY A 187 8.71 -7.25 7.32
CA GLY A 187 7.41 -6.98 6.68
C GLY A 187 7.26 -5.50 6.33
N LEU A 188 6.11 -5.13 5.77
CA LEU A 188 5.77 -3.74 5.45
C LEU A 188 4.52 -3.31 6.21
N LEU A 189 4.60 -2.19 6.91
CA LEU A 189 3.46 -1.49 7.53
C LEU A 189 3.19 -0.23 6.73
N VAL A 190 2.00 -0.12 6.14
CA VAL A 190 1.50 1.09 5.50
C VAL A 190 0.39 1.66 6.35
N MET A 191 0.52 2.92 6.73
CA MET A 191 -0.50 3.67 7.46
C MET A 191 -0.89 4.87 6.62
N ALA A 192 -2.18 5.14 6.50
CA ALA A 192 -2.68 6.26 5.70
C ALA A 192 -3.82 6.98 6.41
N ARG A 193 -3.77 8.31 6.37
CA ARG A 193 -4.90 9.17 6.71
C ARG A 193 -5.84 9.22 5.52
N GLN A 194 -7.13 9.10 5.77
CA GLN A 194 -8.16 9.21 4.74
C GLN A 194 -8.93 10.51 4.97
N ALA A 195 -9.13 11.27 3.89
CA ALA A 195 -9.85 12.54 3.96
C ALA A 195 -11.34 12.30 4.24
N GLN A 196 -12.02 13.36 4.69
CA GLN A 196 -13.48 13.38 4.72
C GLN A 196 -14.00 13.26 3.29
N LEU A 197 -15.02 12.43 3.09
CA LEU A 197 -15.65 12.23 1.79
C LEU A 197 -17.17 12.27 1.94
N GLU A 198 -17.81 13.25 1.30
CA GLU A 198 -19.24 13.49 1.46
C GLU A 198 -20.09 12.25 1.08
N GLY A 199 -20.98 11.85 2.00
CA GLY A 199 -21.85 10.69 1.82
C GLY A 199 -21.17 9.33 1.90
N VAL A 200 -19.88 9.29 2.24
CA VAL A 200 -19.09 8.06 2.43
C VAL A 200 -18.46 8.04 3.82
N ARG A 201 -17.83 9.16 4.20
CA ARG A 201 -17.04 9.30 5.41
C ARG A 201 -17.21 10.70 6.00
N GLU A 202 -18.06 10.83 7.03
CA GLU A 202 -18.40 12.12 7.65
C GLU A 202 -17.22 12.76 8.41
N HIS A 203 -16.27 11.96 8.87
CA HIS A 203 -15.06 12.41 9.57
C HIS A 203 -13.81 11.85 8.90
N PRO A 204 -12.64 12.49 9.00
CA PRO A 204 -11.38 11.89 8.55
C PRO A 204 -11.20 10.49 9.13
N GLY A 205 -10.66 9.60 8.32
CA GLY A 205 -10.41 8.21 8.69
C GLY A 205 -8.94 7.85 8.73
N ALA A 206 -8.70 6.60 9.07
CA ALA A 206 -7.39 5.98 9.01
C ALA A 206 -7.54 4.58 8.42
N GLN A 207 -6.50 4.15 7.72
CA GLN A 207 -6.36 2.75 7.33
C GLN A 207 -4.92 2.29 7.56
N ILE A 208 -4.79 1.00 7.86
CA ILE A 208 -3.53 0.34 8.12
C ILE A 208 -3.51 -0.97 7.33
N ILE A 209 -2.44 -1.16 6.56
CA ILE A 209 -2.15 -2.42 5.87
C ILE A 209 -0.83 -2.96 6.40
N VAL A 210 -0.85 -4.18 6.91
CA VAL A 210 0.36 -4.96 7.19
C VAL A 210 0.55 -5.97 6.08
N SER A 211 1.72 -6.00 5.46
CA SER A 211 2.19 -7.09 4.61
C SER A 211 3.22 -7.92 5.37
N SER A 212 2.91 -9.18 5.62
CA SER A 212 3.73 -10.12 6.38
C SER A 212 4.14 -11.33 5.53
N TYR A 213 5.25 -11.97 5.92
CA TYR A 213 5.88 -13.01 5.12
C TYR A 213 6.43 -14.14 5.99
N GLY A 214 5.95 -15.37 5.77
CA GLY A 214 6.44 -16.57 6.49
C GLY A 214 6.06 -16.66 7.97
N LEU A 215 5.32 -15.70 8.53
CA LEU A 215 4.92 -15.76 9.93
C LEU A 215 4.00 -16.96 10.23
N GLY A 216 4.24 -17.60 11.37
CA GLY A 216 3.32 -18.57 11.94
C GLY A 216 1.98 -17.92 12.35
N THR A 217 0.90 -18.69 12.32
CA THR A 217 -0.48 -18.22 12.57
C THR A 217 -0.62 -17.38 13.84
N ALA A 218 -0.06 -17.84 14.96
CA ALA A 218 -0.19 -17.13 16.24
C ALA A 218 0.49 -15.75 16.24
N ALA A 219 1.63 -15.59 15.56
CA ALA A 219 2.31 -14.30 15.46
C ALA A 219 1.52 -13.35 14.54
N PHE A 220 1.02 -13.87 13.43
CA PHE A 220 0.18 -13.10 12.51
C PHE A 220 -1.12 -12.62 13.17
N GLU A 221 -1.83 -13.51 13.88
CA GLU A 221 -3.06 -13.16 14.61
C GLU A 221 -2.81 -12.14 15.72
N ALA A 222 -1.69 -12.24 16.44
CA ALA A 222 -1.34 -11.26 17.47
C ALA A 222 -1.12 -9.85 16.88
N ILE A 223 -0.48 -9.75 15.71
CA ILE A 223 -0.33 -8.47 15.00
C ILE A 223 -1.71 -7.95 14.57
N GLY A 224 -2.58 -8.83 14.06
CA GLY A 224 -3.95 -8.50 13.67
C GLY A 224 -4.73 -7.89 14.83
N SER A 225 -4.84 -8.63 15.94
CA SER A 225 -5.56 -8.18 17.13
C SER A 225 -5.02 -6.88 17.71
N GLN A 226 -3.71 -6.62 17.61
CA GLN A 226 -3.13 -5.36 18.05
C GLN A 226 -3.68 -4.17 17.23
N TRP A 227 -3.76 -4.32 15.91
CA TRP A 227 -4.24 -3.27 15.02
C TRP A 227 -5.77 -3.14 15.06
N ASP A 228 -6.50 -4.25 15.19
CA ASP A 228 -7.94 -4.23 15.42
C ASP A 228 -8.29 -3.43 16.67
N SER A 229 -7.69 -3.76 17.82
CA SER A 229 -7.94 -3.04 19.08
C SER A 229 -7.55 -1.56 18.98
N PHE A 230 -6.47 -1.22 18.27
CA PHE A 230 -6.11 0.18 18.03
C PHE A 230 -7.20 0.92 17.26
N MET A 231 -7.74 0.32 16.20
CA MET A 231 -8.81 0.95 15.42
C MET A 231 -10.11 1.05 16.22
N GLU A 232 -10.49 0.02 16.97
CA GLU A 232 -11.68 0.07 17.85
C GLU A 232 -11.60 1.20 18.87
N ASP A 233 -10.42 1.41 19.48
CA ASP A 233 -10.22 2.43 20.53
C ASP A 233 -10.18 3.87 19.98
N HIS A 234 -9.62 4.08 18.78
CA HIS A 234 -9.31 5.42 18.26
C HIS A 234 -10.12 5.84 17.02
N PHE A 235 -10.57 4.87 16.24
CA PHE A 235 -11.27 5.04 14.97
C PHE A 235 -12.48 4.08 14.86
N PRO A 236 -13.38 4.04 15.87
CA PRO A 236 -14.49 3.10 15.84
C PRO A 236 -15.34 3.29 14.58
N GLU A 237 -15.79 2.18 13.98
CA GLU A 237 -16.81 2.25 12.93
C GLU A 237 -18.03 3.03 13.47
N GLY A 238 -18.47 4.02 12.71
CA GLY A 238 -19.62 4.86 13.05
C GLY A 238 -20.95 4.12 12.99
#